data_AF-A0A1V6SRH1-F1
#
_entry.id   AF-A0A1V6SRH1-F1
#
_cell.length_a   1.000
_cell.length_b   1.000
_cell.length_c   1.000
_cell.angle_alpha   90.00
_cell.angle_beta   90.00
_cell.angle_gamma   90.00
#
_symmetry.space_group_name_H-M   'P 1'
#
loop_
_entity.id
_entity.type
_entity.pdbx_description
1 polymer ?
#
loop_
_entity_poly.entity_id
_entity_poly.type
_entity_poly.pdbx_seq_one_letter_code
_entity_poly.pdbx_strand_id
1 'polypeptide(L)'
;MGPGPSDPLADHPCSRLESLPVEILQLIFLHSLEVNLPRASPRLSQALSTPLLYTWLIRLAFSSPNSGSREGFFTPDFLPPPLDFWALSWKERQQLQTDLLACRWCTFPLLRRCQREYVAHAIRRKCAGLVFHPDDRAVLSNLDPRFENLEACDWAVLGRRGKGDLIIPAQLEEASRDPSSRKVDRKVAIWFHFGAVQIRKPHEIYHENDIFRLPCSVAIGPGRIPDKVLRSPWSDAQFEFLQLLSSDFYLDEDEARPDRSSEITYRLIRTRKIEPFRRLLRISFRAANCRVPARWPLQHSHYSLVRRCGSGPGDPFANVILNERWDDMPAEAKQDLLRYVESSSPKDGP
;
A
#
# COMPACT_ATOMS: atom_id res chain seq x y z
N MET A 1 -6.28 -47.34 -26.09
CA MET A 1 -6.39 -46.24 -25.10
C MET A 1 -5.14 -46.27 -24.26
N GLY A 2 -4.20 -45.36 -24.50
CA GLY A 2 -2.97 -45.28 -23.71
C GLY A 2 -3.28 -44.72 -22.32
N PRO A 3 -2.64 -45.21 -21.25
CA PRO A 3 -2.78 -44.61 -19.93
C PRO A 3 -2.27 -43.17 -20.01
N GLY A 4 -3.07 -42.22 -19.55
CA GLY A 4 -2.66 -40.83 -19.44
C GLY A 4 -1.44 -40.69 -18.51
N PRO A 5 -0.69 -39.58 -18.61
CA PRO A 5 0.51 -39.38 -17.80
C PRO A 5 0.16 -39.50 -16.32
N SER A 6 0.79 -40.46 -15.64
CA SER A 6 0.70 -40.65 -14.19
C SER A 6 1.15 -39.37 -13.48
N ASP A 7 0.34 -38.90 -12.53
CA ASP A 7 0.64 -37.72 -11.72
C ASP A 7 1.99 -37.93 -11.00
N PRO A 8 3.04 -37.16 -11.32
CA PRO A 8 4.37 -37.32 -10.72
C PRO A 8 4.38 -37.08 -9.20
N LEU A 9 3.27 -36.62 -8.60
CA LEU A 9 3.09 -36.44 -7.16
C LEU A 9 2.44 -37.63 -6.43
N ALA A 10 2.02 -38.67 -7.16
CA ALA A 10 1.37 -39.84 -6.57
C ALA A 10 2.35 -40.80 -5.87
N ASP A 11 3.60 -40.86 -6.32
CA ASP A 11 4.60 -41.85 -5.87
C ASP A 11 5.47 -41.39 -4.70
N HIS A 12 5.30 -40.17 -4.19
CA HIS A 12 6.00 -39.71 -2.99
C HIS A 12 5.19 -39.97 -1.72
N PRO A 13 5.72 -40.75 -0.75
CA PRO A 13 5.04 -40.98 0.52
C PRO A 13 4.89 -39.64 1.24
N CYS A 14 3.64 -39.25 1.48
CA CYS A 14 3.34 -38.01 2.18
C CYS A 14 3.83 -38.06 3.61
N SER A 15 4.35 -36.93 4.08
CA SER A 15 4.56 -36.76 5.50
C SER A 15 3.22 -36.88 6.26
N ARG A 16 3.30 -37.16 7.58
CA ARG A 16 2.11 -37.19 8.45
C ARG A 16 1.35 -35.86 8.40
N LEU A 17 2.05 -34.74 8.25
CA LEU A 17 1.44 -33.42 8.14
C LEU A 17 0.67 -33.28 6.82
N GLU A 18 1.29 -33.61 5.68
CA GLU A 18 0.66 -33.52 4.35
C GLU A 18 -0.52 -34.49 4.15
N SER A 19 -0.60 -35.51 5.00
CA SER A 19 -1.69 -36.49 4.97
C SER A 19 -2.92 -36.02 5.75
N LEU A 20 -2.86 -34.87 6.43
CA LEU A 20 -4.00 -34.31 7.14
C LEU A 20 -5.05 -33.76 6.17
N PRO A 21 -6.35 -33.73 6.57
CA PRO A 21 -7.38 -33.04 5.82
C PRO A 21 -7.02 -31.55 5.61
N VAL A 22 -7.48 -31.00 4.48
CA VAL A 22 -7.17 -29.62 4.09
C VAL A 22 -7.61 -28.61 5.15
N GLU A 23 -8.74 -28.85 5.81
CA GLU A 23 -9.29 -27.99 6.87
C GLU A 23 -8.36 -27.95 8.08
N ILE A 24 -7.73 -29.08 8.42
CA ILE A 24 -6.78 -29.17 9.54
C ILE A 24 -5.46 -28.48 9.16
N LEU A 25 -4.99 -28.65 7.94
CA LEU A 25 -3.82 -27.92 7.43
C LEU A 25 -4.05 -26.40 7.48
N GLN A 26 -5.23 -25.95 7.03
CA GLN A 26 -5.62 -24.54 7.08
C GLN A 26 -5.71 -24.05 8.52
N LEU A 27 -6.30 -24.82 9.44
CA LEU A 27 -6.38 -24.45 10.85
C LEU A 27 -4.99 -24.31 11.49
N ILE A 28 -4.07 -25.26 11.23
CA ILE A 28 -2.67 -25.18 11.69
C ILE A 28 -2.00 -23.91 11.14
N PHE A 29 -2.21 -23.61 9.86
CA PHE A 29 -1.67 -22.41 9.24
C PHE A 29 -2.25 -21.12 9.85
N LEU A 30 -3.55 -21.07 10.14
CA LEU A 30 -4.19 -19.90 10.74
C LEU A 30 -3.77 -19.67 12.20
N HIS A 31 -3.40 -20.73 12.94
CA HIS A 31 -2.82 -20.60 14.27
C HIS A 31 -1.35 -20.16 14.26
N SER A 32 -0.55 -20.69 13.34
CA SER A 32 0.90 -20.44 13.30
C SER A 32 1.28 -19.19 12.51
N LEU A 33 0.48 -18.81 11.51
CA LEU A 33 0.74 -17.74 10.55
C LEU A 33 2.11 -17.86 9.84
N GLU A 34 2.67 -19.08 9.78
CA GLU A 34 3.99 -19.35 9.21
C GLU A 34 3.94 -19.29 7.67
N VAL A 35 4.34 -18.15 7.10
CA VAL A 35 4.28 -17.89 5.65
C VAL A 35 5.15 -18.83 4.81
N ASN A 36 6.11 -19.53 5.41
CA ASN A 36 6.92 -20.52 4.72
C ASN A 36 6.27 -21.91 4.67
N LEU A 37 5.21 -22.16 5.46
CA LEU A 37 4.52 -23.45 5.47
C LEU A 37 3.97 -23.84 4.08
N PRO A 38 3.30 -22.96 3.31
CA PRO A 38 2.89 -23.27 1.93
C PRO A 38 4.05 -23.47 0.95
N ARG A 39 5.29 -23.12 1.33
CA ARG A 39 6.50 -23.29 0.50
C ARG A 39 7.26 -24.58 0.83
N ALA A 40 6.92 -25.23 1.95
CA ALA A 40 7.59 -26.45 2.39
C ALA A 40 7.30 -27.65 1.46
N SER A 41 6.14 -27.68 0.81
CA SER A 41 5.84 -28.69 -0.22
C SER A 41 4.71 -28.27 -1.17
N PRO A 42 4.61 -28.90 -2.37
CA PRO A 42 3.53 -28.63 -3.32
C PRO A 42 2.13 -28.91 -2.76
N ARG A 43 1.97 -29.98 -1.96
CA ARG A 43 0.67 -30.34 -1.36
C ARG A 43 0.20 -29.30 -0.36
N LEU A 44 1.10 -28.83 0.52
CA LEU A 44 0.80 -27.74 1.45
C LEU A 44 0.51 -26.44 0.68
N SER A 45 1.25 -26.17 -0.40
CA SER A 45 1.00 -25.03 -1.26
C SER A 45 -0.43 -25.03 -1.80
N GLN A 46 -0.88 -26.16 -2.35
CA GLN A 46 -2.22 -26.31 -2.89
C GLN A 46 -3.31 -26.16 -1.81
N ALA A 47 -3.08 -26.72 -0.62
CA ALA A 47 -4.02 -26.65 0.51
C ALA A 47 -4.18 -25.23 1.07
N LEU A 48 -3.10 -24.45 1.10
CA LEU A 48 -3.01 -23.17 1.81
C LEU A 48 -3.05 -21.94 0.90
N SER A 49 -3.03 -22.12 -0.42
CA SER A 49 -3.01 -21.03 -1.41
C SER A 49 -4.40 -20.68 -1.94
N THR A 50 -5.33 -20.36 -1.04
CA THR A 50 -6.70 -20.02 -1.43
C THR A 50 -6.95 -18.50 -1.37
N PRO A 51 -7.76 -17.93 -2.28
CA PRO A 51 -8.09 -16.50 -2.25
C PRO A 51 -8.74 -16.06 -0.93
N LEU A 52 -9.49 -16.95 -0.28
CA LEU A 52 -10.17 -16.68 0.99
C LEU A 52 -9.16 -16.51 2.14
N LEU A 53 -8.20 -17.43 2.26
CA LEU A 53 -7.13 -17.34 3.26
C LEU A 53 -6.31 -16.06 3.08
N TYR A 54 -5.96 -15.72 1.84
CA TYR A 54 -5.22 -14.48 1.54
C TYR A 54 -6.00 -13.23 1.96
N THR A 55 -7.31 -13.20 1.73
CA THR A 55 -8.17 -12.10 2.20
C THR A 55 -8.17 -12.01 3.72
N TRP A 56 -8.27 -13.13 4.45
CA TRP A 56 -8.21 -13.11 5.91
C TRP A 56 -6.85 -12.68 6.45
N LEU A 57 -5.74 -13.15 5.86
CA LEU A 57 -4.40 -12.70 6.22
C LEU A 57 -4.21 -11.20 5.99
N ILE A 58 -4.74 -10.68 4.87
CA ILE A 58 -4.69 -9.24 4.59
C ILE A 58 -5.50 -8.46 5.64
N ARG A 59 -6.71 -8.91 5.96
CA ARG A 59 -7.54 -8.27 6.99
C ARG A 59 -6.85 -8.32 8.36
N LEU A 60 -6.25 -9.45 8.73
CA LEU A 60 -5.52 -9.60 9.99
C LEU A 60 -4.32 -8.64 10.07
N ALA A 61 -3.50 -8.59 9.02
CA ALA A 61 -2.25 -7.86 9.06
C ALA A 61 -2.41 -6.36 8.82
N PHE A 62 -3.34 -5.95 7.96
CA PHE A 62 -3.39 -4.57 7.43
C PHE A 62 -4.61 -3.75 7.87
N SER A 63 -5.46 -4.26 8.77
CA SER A 63 -6.51 -3.44 9.38
C SER A 63 -5.94 -2.40 10.35
N SER A 64 -6.59 -1.24 10.48
CA SER A 64 -6.18 -0.19 11.40
C SER A 64 -6.46 -0.55 12.86
N PRO A 65 -5.51 -0.31 13.80
CA PRO A 65 -5.71 -0.57 15.23
C PRO A 65 -6.37 0.63 15.93
N ASN A 66 -7.43 1.19 15.36
CA ASN A 66 -8.11 2.35 15.92
C ASN A 66 -9.05 1.96 17.08
N SER A 67 -9.32 2.89 18.01
CA SER A 67 -10.15 2.63 19.20
C SER A 67 -11.51 2.03 18.86
N GLY A 68 -12.17 2.57 17.84
CA GLY A 68 -13.46 2.14 17.35
C GLY A 68 -13.43 0.75 16.71
N SER A 69 -12.28 0.19 16.37
CA SER A 69 -12.17 -1.19 15.85
C SER A 69 -12.09 -2.27 16.94
N ARG A 70 -11.92 -1.89 18.22
CA ARG A 70 -11.83 -2.86 19.34
C ARG A 70 -13.10 -3.66 19.55
N GLU A 71 -14.24 -3.02 19.34
CA GLU A 71 -15.54 -3.61 19.66
C GLU A 71 -16.41 -3.72 18.41
N GLY A 72 -16.95 -4.91 18.16
CA GLY A 72 -17.96 -5.16 17.13
C GLY A 72 -17.51 -4.96 15.68
N PHE A 73 -16.22 -4.70 15.42
CA PHE A 73 -15.65 -4.57 14.08
C PHE A 73 -15.14 -5.90 13.53
N PHE A 74 -14.28 -6.62 14.26
CA PHE A 74 -13.78 -7.92 13.84
C PHE A 74 -14.80 -9.02 14.17
N THR A 75 -15.77 -9.20 13.29
CA THR A 75 -16.81 -10.23 13.39
C THR A 75 -16.33 -11.54 12.75
N PRO A 76 -16.88 -12.71 13.12
CA PRO A 76 -16.44 -14.00 12.57
C PRO A 76 -16.57 -14.12 11.04
N ASP A 77 -17.53 -13.44 10.43
CA ASP A 77 -17.69 -13.37 8.96
C ASP A 77 -16.63 -12.49 8.28
N PHE A 78 -16.07 -11.53 9.02
CA PHE A 78 -15.02 -10.64 8.53
C PHE A 78 -13.62 -11.22 8.74
N LEU A 79 -13.36 -11.73 9.94
CA LEU A 79 -12.11 -12.33 10.36
C LEU A 79 -12.44 -13.53 11.28
N PRO A 80 -12.44 -14.77 10.74
CA PRO A 80 -12.89 -15.93 11.49
C PRO A 80 -11.84 -16.40 12.52
N PRO A 81 -12.27 -17.00 13.64
CA PRO A 81 -11.37 -17.73 14.53
C PRO A 81 -10.58 -18.81 13.75
N PRO A 82 -9.31 -19.08 14.12
CA PRO A 82 -8.60 -18.59 15.30
C PRO A 82 -7.93 -17.22 15.10
N LEU A 83 -8.16 -16.54 13.97
CA LEU A 83 -7.53 -15.26 13.71
C LEU A 83 -8.08 -14.19 14.65
N ASP A 84 -7.19 -13.61 15.43
CA ASP A 84 -7.50 -12.49 16.30
C ASP A 84 -6.56 -11.33 15.99
N PHE A 85 -7.15 -10.23 15.50
CA PHE A 85 -6.42 -9.01 15.24
C PHE A 85 -5.69 -8.50 16.48
N TRP A 86 -6.33 -8.52 17.64
CA TRP A 86 -5.81 -7.92 18.87
C TRP A 86 -4.82 -8.82 19.62
N ALA A 87 -4.74 -10.10 19.28
CA ALA A 87 -3.77 -11.03 19.87
C ALA A 87 -2.33 -10.77 19.40
N LEU A 88 -2.14 -10.21 18.20
CA LEU A 88 -0.80 -9.92 17.68
C LEU A 88 -0.22 -8.66 18.33
N SER A 89 1.01 -8.79 18.85
CA SER A 89 1.81 -7.64 19.22
C SER A 89 2.15 -6.78 17.99
N TRP A 90 2.54 -5.53 18.24
CA TRP A 90 2.94 -4.63 17.17
C TRP A 90 4.12 -5.16 16.34
N LYS A 91 5.06 -5.88 16.97
CA LYS A 91 6.23 -6.50 16.30
C LYS A 91 5.81 -7.67 15.42
N GLU A 92 4.98 -8.57 15.94
CA GLU A 92 4.48 -9.72 15.17
C GLU A 92 3.66 -9.24 13.97
N ARG A 93 2.82 -8.20 14.15
CA ARG A 93 2.07 -7.62 13.03
C ARG A 93 3.00 -6.96 12.00
N GLN A 94 4.02 -6.22 12.42
CA GLN A 94 5.01 -5.63 11.51
C GLN A 94 5.70 -6.72 10.68
N GLN A 95 6.14 -7.79 11.33
CA GLN A 95 6.81 -8.91 10.67
C GLN A 95 5.86 -9.58 9.67
N LEU A 96 4.63 -9.89 10.10
CA LEU A 96 3.60 -10.46 9.23
C LEU A 96 3.31 -9.55 8.03
N GLN A 97 3.16 -8.25 8.22
CA GLN A 97 2.96 -7.31 7.11
C GLN A 97 4.10 -7.38 6.09
N THR A 98 5.35 -7.39 6.57
CA THR A 98 6.54 -7.48 5.72
C THR A 98 6.56 -8.79 4.93
N ASP A 99 6.27 -9.90 5.60
CA ASP A 99 6.29 -11.24 5.02
C ASP A 99 5.18 -11.46 4.00
N LEU A 100 3.95 -11.01 4.30
CA LEU A 100 2.83 -11.07 3.37
C LEU A 100 3.07 -10.18 2.15
N LEU A 101 3.58 -8.95 2.33
CA LEU A 101 3.95 -8.08 1.22
C LEU A 101 5.02 -8.71 0.33
N ALA A 102 5.94 -9.51 0.85
CA ALA A 102 6.93 -10.22 0.05
C ALA A 102 6.34 -11.39 -0.76
N CYS A 103 5.20 -11.95 -0.36
CA CYS A 103 4.60 -13.11 -1.03
C CYS A 103 4.06 -12.79 -2.43
N ARG A 104 4.28 -13.68 -3.40
CA ARG A 104 3.84 -13.47 -4.81
C ARG A 104 2.34 -13.23 -4.96
N TRP A 105 1.52 -13.89 -4.15
CA TRP A 105 0.06 -13.77 -4.19
C TRP A 105 -0.47 -12.43 -3.66
N CYS A 106 0.32 -11.70 -2.85
CA CYS A 106 -0.08 -10.41 -2.32
C CYS A 106 0.10 -9.33 -3.40
N THR A 107 -0.90 -9.18 -4.26
CA THR A 107 -0.86 -8.28 -5.41
C THR A 107 -1.67 -7.01 -5.15
N PHE A 108 -1.41 -5.98 -5.96
CA PHE A 108 -2.19 -4.74 -5.89
C PHE A 108 -3.69 -4.94 -6.10
N PRO A 109 -4.17 -5.69 -7.12
CA PRO A 109 -5.61 -5.94 -7.29
C PRO A 109 -6.24 -6.64 -6.09
N LEU A 110 -5.54 -7.61 -5.48
CA LEU A 110 -6.03 -8.29 -4.28
C LEU A 110 -6.14 -7.32 -3.09
N LEU A 111 -5.14 -6.45 -2.90
CA LEU A 111 -5.15 -5.47 -1.82
C LEU A 111 -6.27 -4.44 -2.02
N ARG A 112 -6.49 -3.98 -3.26
CA ARG A 112 -7.61 -3.08 -3.63
C ARG A 112 -8.97 -3.72 -3.40
N ARG A 113 -9.14 -5.00 -3.73
CA ARG A 113 -10.36 -5.74 -3.41
C ARG A 113 -10.61 -5.78 -1.91
N CYS A 114 -9.60 -6.17 -1.13
CA CYS A 114 -9.71 -6.24 0.34
C CYS A 114 -9.97 -4.85 0.95
N GLN A 115 -9.39 -3.80 0.38
CA GLN A 115 -9.60 -2.42 0.79
C GLN A 115 -11.06 -1.99 0.59
N ARG A 116 -11.62 -2.24 -0.59
CA ARG A 116 -13.03 -1.95 -0.89
C ARG A 116 -13.98 -2.68 0.07
N GLU A 117 -13.75 -3.98 0.26
CA GLU A 117 -14.53 -4.79 1.20
C GLU A 117 -14.40 -4.30 2.65
N TYR A 118 -13.21 -3.87 3.05
CA TYR A 118 -12.97 -3.28 4.37
C TYR A 118 -13.77 -2.00 4.57
N VAL A 119 -13.80 -1.10 3.58
CA VAL A 119 -14.60 0.14 3.62
C VAL A 119 -16.08 -0.18 3.73
N ALA A 120 -16.60 -1.11 2.91
CA ALA A 120 -17.99 -1.53 2.97
C ALA A 120 -18.35 -2.13 4.35
N HIS A 121 -17.44 -2.93 4.91
CA HIS A 121 -17.60 -3.50 6.26
C HIS A 121 -17.62 -2.40 7.34
N ALA A 122 -16.69 -1.44 7.27
CA ALA A 122 -16.64 -0.31 8.19
C ALA A 122 -17.93 0.51 8.18
N ILE A 123 -18.45 0.82 6.99
CA ILE A 123 -19.74 1.50 6.84
C ILE A 123 -20.86 0.67 7.47
N ARG A 124 -20.98 -0.61 7.10
CA ARG A 124 -22.04 -1.50 7.61
C ARG A 124 -22.03 -1.59 9.14
N ARG A 125 -20.85 -1.73 9.75
CA ARG A 125 -20.74 -1.95 11.20
C ARG A 125 -20.80 -0.66 12.00
N LYS A 126 -20.16 0.40 11.52
CA LYS A 126 -19.98 1.65 12.30
C LYS A 126 -20.98 2.73 11.98
N CYS A 127 -21.69 2.62 10.85
CA CYS A 127 -22.79 3.50 10.51
C CYS A 127 -24.18 2.89 10.78
N ALA A 128 -24.28 1.74 11.46
CA ALA A 128 -25.55 1.04 11.66
C ALA A 128 -26.63 1.87 12.39
N GLY A 129 -26.24 2.73 13.34
CA GLY A 129 -27.15 3.64 14.05
C GLY A 129 -27.18 5.06 13.48
N LEU A 130 -26.76 5.22 12.21
CA LEU A 130 -26.78 6.50 11.51
C LEU A 130 -27.88 6.52 10.45
N VAL A 131 -28.64 7.62 10.44
CA VAL A 131 -29.66 7.90 9.44
C VAL A 131 -29.08 8.85 8.40
N PHE A 132 -29.17 8.46 7.14
CA PHE A 132 -28.67 9.20 5.99
C PHE A 132 -29.83 9.71 5.14
N HIS A 133 -29.61 10.80 4.40
CA HIS A 133 -30.52 11.20 3.34
C HIS A 133 -30.67 10.06 2.31
N PRO A 134 -31.84 9.85 1.67
CA PRO A 134 -32.03 8.76 0.71
C PRO A 134 -30.98 8.73 -0.41
N ASP A 135 -30.62 9.89 -0.95
CA ASP A 135 -29.59 10.00 -2.00
C ASP A 135 -28.20 9.58 -1.48
N ASP A 136 -27.83 10.04 -0.29
CA ASP A 136 -26.56 9.67 0.35
C ASP A 136 -26.51 8.17 0.69
N ARG A 137 -27.65 7.59 1.09
CA ARG A 137 -27.79 6.15 1.33
C ARG A 137 -27.62 5.35 0.04
N ALA A 138 -28.15 5.84 -1.08
CA ALA A 138 -27.97 5.22 -2.39
C ALA A 138 -26.50 5.28 -2.85
N VAL A 139 -25.77 6.35 -2.52
CA VAL A 139 -24.33 6.42 -2.76
C VAL A 139 -23.58 5.42 -1.87
N LEU A 140 -23.89 5.36 -0.57
CA LEU A 140 -23.22 4.44 0.36
C LEU A 140 -23.48 2.95 0.07
N SER A 141 -24.61 2.62 -0.56
CA SER A 141 -24.92 1.23 -0.93
C SER A 141 -24.14 0.75 -2.16
N ASN A 142 -23.62 1.66 -2.99
CA ASN A 142 -22.79 1.32 -4.14
C ASN A 142 -21.62 2.30 -4.31
N LEU A 143 -20.48 1.93 -3.73
CA LEU A 143 -19.24 2.69 -3.84
C LEU A 143 -18.32 2.23 -4.98
N ASP A 144 -18.68 1.18 -5.72
CA ASP A 144 -17.82 0.58 -6.74
C ASP A 144 -17.36 1.58 -7.81
N PRO A 145 -18.22 2.46 -8.36
CA PRO A 145 -17.79 3.43 -9.36
C PRO A 145 -16.71 4.40 -8.86
N ARG A 146 -16.67 4.68 -7.55
CA ARG A 146 -15.66 5.55 -6.94
C ARG A 146 -14.33 4.82 -6.74
N PHE A 147 -14.34 3.52 -6.50
CA PHE A 147 -13.12 2.72 -6.42
C PHE A 147 -12.50 2.41 -7.79
N GLU A 148 -13.30 2.46 -8.86
CA GLU A 148 -12.84 2.27 -10.24
C GLU A 148 -12.17 3.53 -10.81
N ASN A 149 -12.53 4.73 -10.34
CA ASN A 149 -11.93 6.00 -10.77
C ASN A 149 -11.28 6.76 -9.60
N LEU A 150 -9.98 6.48 -9.38
CA LEU A 150 -9.18 7.09 -8.32
C LEU A 150 -8.42 8.34 -8.75
N GLU A 151 -8.44 8.73 -10.03
CA GLU A 151 -7.63 9.85 -10.54
C GLU A 151 -7.96 11.17 -9.85
N ALA A 152 -9.24 11.42 -9.58
CA ALA A 152 -9.72 12.62 -8.91
C ALA A 152 -9.68 12.55 -7.37
N CYS A 153 -9.26 11.41 -6.80
CA CYS A 153 -9.17 11.26 -5.36
C CYS A 153 -7.93 11.94 -4.79
N ASP A 154 -7.90 12.13 -3.48
CA ASP A 154 -6.73 12.60 -2.76
C ASP A 154 -5.63 11.54 -2.73
N TRP A 155 -4.44 11.90 -3.21
CA TRP A 155 -3.24 11.06 -3.24
C TRP A 155 -2.23 11.45 -2.14
N ALA A 156 -2.56 12.41 -1.28
CA ALA A 156 -1.67 12.99 -0.28
C ALA A 156 -0.28 13.34 -0.83
N VAL A 157 -0.23 14.02 -1.98
CA VAL A 157 1.02 14.34 -2.70
C VAL A 157 2.06 15.07 -1.81
N LEU A 158 1.60 15.82 -0.81
CA LEU A 158 2.44 16.52 0.17
C LEU A 158 2.51 15.81 1.54
N GLY A 159 2.20 14.52 1.60
CA GLY A 159 2.18 13.71 2.83
C GLY A 159 1.03 14.06 3.78
N ARG A 160 0.02 14.81 3.32
CA ARG A 160 -1.17 15.17 4.10
C ARG A 160 -2.43 14.84 3.34
N ARG A 161 -3.36 14.18 4.02
CA ARG A 161 -4.71 13.95 3.51
C ARG A 161 -5.58 15.19 3.68
N GLY A 162 -6.43 15.44 2.70
CA GLY A 162 -7.54 16.38 2.76
C GLY A 162 -8.68 15.85 3.62
N LYS A 163 -9.84 16.51 3.53
CA LYS A 163 -10.98 16.25 4.42
C LYS A 163 -11.75 14.95 4.11
N GLY A 164 -11.47 14.30 3.00
CA GLY A 164 -12.20 13.14 2.45
C GLY A 164 -12.62 13.40 1.00
N ASP A 165 -12.56 12.36 0.17
CA ASP A 165 -13.03 12.38 -1.22
C ASP A 165 -14.56 12.43 -1.30
N LEU A 166 -15.21 11.80 -0.32
CA LEU A 166 -16.66 11.84 -0.11
C LEU A 166 -16.94 12.14 1.36
N ILE A 167 -17.79 13.12 1.62
CA ILE A 167 -18.20 13.51 2.97
C ILE A 167 -19.73 13.54 3.01
N ILE A 168 -20.31 12.59 3.73
CA ILE A 168 -21.76 12.44 3.84
C ILE A 168 -22.22 12.86 5.23
N PRO A 169 -23.19 13.77 5.35
CA PRO A 169 -23.82 14.10 6.63
C PRO A 169 -24.72 12.95 7.10
N ALA A 170 -24.77 12.74 8.41
CA ALA A 170 -25.64 11.75 9.02
C ALA A 170 -26.25 12.26 10.33
N GLN A 171 -27.41 11.72 10.66
CA GLN A 171 -28.11 11.94 11.91
C GLN A 171 -27.99 10.70 12.79
N LEU A 172 -28.01 10.88 14.10
CA LEU A 172 -28.14 9.77 15.04
C LEU A 172 -29.60 9.29 15.04
N GLU A 173 -29.80 7.98 15.10
CA GLU A 173 -31.11 7.38 15.31
C GLU A 173 -31.60 7.70 16.74
N GLU A 174 -32.29 8.83 16.91
CA GLU A 174 -32.99 9.18 18.16
C GLU A 174 -34.51 9.09 17.95
N ALA A 175 -35.20 8.39 18.85
CA ALA A 175 -36.64 8.13 18.80
C ALA A 175 -37.53 9.38 18.95
N SER A 176 -36.96 10.57 19.15
CA SER A 176 -37.67 11.78 19.55
C SER A 176 -37.05 13.05 18.94
N ARG A 177 -36.89 13.10 17.62
CA ARG A 177 -36.48 14.32 16.92
C ARG A 177 -37.54 14.82 15.95
N ASP A 178 -37.69 16.14 15.95
CA ASP A 178 -38.54 16.89 15.03
C ASP A 178 -38.04 16.68 13.57
N PRO A 179 -38.88 16.13 12.67
CA PRO A 179 -38.53 15.87 11.27
C PRO A 179 -38.08 17.12 10.49
N SER A 180 -38.38 18.31 10.99
CA SER A 180 -37.99 19.59 10.38
C SER A 180 -36.55 20.02 10.66
N SER A 181 -35.87 19.36 11.60
CA SER A 181 -34.50 19.70 12.02
C SER A 181 -33.44 19.14 11.06
N ARG A 182 -32.84 20.00 10.23
CA ARG A 182 -31.65 19.70 9.40
C ARG A 182 -30.34 19.60 10.21
N LYS A 183 -30.41 19.23 11.49
CA LYS A 183 -29.21 19.14 12.32
C LYS A 183 -28.38 17.93 11.90
N VAL A 184 -27.16 18.18 11.45
CA VAL A 184 -26.17 17.13 11.15
C VAL A 184 -25.49 16.74 12.45
N ASP A 185 -25.56 15.47 12.87
CA ASP A 185 -24.90 14.99 14.09
C ASP A 185 -23.50 14.45 13.82
N ARG A 186 -23.31 13.85 12.66
CA ARG A 186 -22.08 13.17 12.26
C ARG A 186 -21.77 13.44 10.79
N LYS A 187 -20.50 13.32 10.43
CA LYS A 187 -20.03 13.29 9.05
C LYS A 187 -19.25 12.00 8.84
N VAL A 188 -19.61 11.25 7.80
CA VAL A 188 -18.86 10.08 7.33
C VAL A 188 -17.97 10.53 6.20
N ALA A 189 -16.66 10.55 6.44
CA ALA A 189 -15.66 10.90 5.44
C ALA A 189 -15.00 9.61 4.91
N ILE A 190 -14.87 9.51 3.59
CA ILE A 190 -14.26 8.37 2.90
C ILE A 190 -13.10 8.88 2.04
N TRP A 191 -11.96 8.20 2.10
CA TRP A 191 -10.84 8.39 1.18
C TRP A 191 -10.64 7.10 0.39
N PHE A 192 -10.98 7.11 -0.90
CA PHE A 192 -11.01 5.91 -1.72
C PHE A 192 -9.60 5.40 -2.03
N HIS A 193 -8.67 6.31 -2.36
CA HIS A 193 -7.28 5.93 -2.62
C HIS A 193 -6.64 5.23 -1.40
N PHE A 194 -6.93 5.70 -0.19
CA PHE A 194 -6.38 5.16 1.04
C PHE A 194 -7.20 4.02 1.65
N GLY A 195 -8.42 3.77 1.16
CA GLY A 195 -9.29 2.77 1.78
C GLY A 195 -9.72 3.13 3.18
N ALA A 196 -9.94 4.41 3.44
CA ALA A 196 -10.14 4.94 4.79
C ALA A 196 -11.55 5.45 4.98
N VAL A 197 -12.12 5.22 6.16
CA VAL A 197 -13.41 5.74 6.61
C VAL A 197 -13.23 6.37 7.98
N GLN A 198 -13.80 7.55 8.18
CA GLN A 198 -13.84 8.23 9.46
C GLN A 198 -15.25 8.73 9.73
N ILE A 199 -15.74 8.50 10.95
CA ILE A 199 -17.01 9.05 11.44
C ILE A 199 -16.67 10.11 12.47
N ARG A 200 -17.01 11.36 12.21
CA ARG A 200 -16.60 12.50 13.05
C ARG A 200 -17.74 13.47 13.34
N LYS A 201 -17.56 14.35 14.33
CA LYS A 201 -18.51 15.42 14.62
C LYS A 201 -18.42 16.54 13.56
N PRO A 202 -19.49 17.33 13.34
CA PRO A 202 -19.54 18.33 12.26
C PRO A 202 -18.58 19.52 12.44
N HIS A 203 -18.27 19.87 13.69
CA HIS A 203 -17.53 21.06 14.11
C HIS A 203 -16.13 20.76 14.67
N GLU A 204 -15.69 19.50 14.59
CA GLU A 204 -14.36 19.13 15.07
C GLU A 204 -13.32 19.68 14.10
N ILE A 205 -12.30 20.35 14.63
CA ILE A 205 -11.05 20.59 13.89
C ILE A 205 -10.63 19.23 13.32
N TYR A 206 -10.20 19.20 12.06
CA TYR A 206 -9.83 17.96 11.41
C TYR A 206 -8.67 17.29 12.17
N HIS A 207 -8.99 16.23 12.90
CA HIS A 207 -8.03 15.34 13.53
C HIS A 207 -8.18 13.95 12.93
N GLU A 208 -7.06 13.32 12.58
CA GLU A 208 -7.01 11.95 12.05
C GLU A 208 -7.16 10.91 13.16
N ASN A 209 -8.22 11.03 13.95
CA ASN A 209 -8.55 10.10 15.02
C ASN A 209 -9.56 9.05 14.54
N ASP A 210 -9.47 7.86 15.11
CA ASP A 210 -10.41 6.76 14.89
C ASP A 210 -10.72 6.41 13.43
N ILE A 211 -9.69 6.45 12.58
CA ILE A 211 -9.82 6.14 11.15
C ILE A 211 -9.78 4.63 10.96
N PHE A 212 -10.82 4.08 10.33
CA PHE A 212 -10.86 2.72 9.84
C PHE A 212 -10.16 2.66 8.49
N ARG A 213 -9.04 1.95 8.37
CA ARG A 213 -8.27 1.90 7.13
C ARG A 213 -7.68 0.52 6.81
N LEU A 214 -7.66 0.19 5.52
CA LEU A 214 -6.86 -0.91 4.96
C LEU A 214 -6.27 -0.50 3.59
N PRO A 215 -4.95 -0.64 3.34
CA PRO A 215 -3.94 -1.12 4.28
C PRO A 215 -3.56 -0.06 5.33
N CYS A 216 -3.20 -0.51 6.52
CA CYS A 216 -2.67 0.31 7.59
C CYS A 216 -1.41 -0.34 8.16
N SER A 217 -0.28 0.35 8.09
CA SER A 217 0.96 -0.08 8.73
C SER A 217 0.88 0.12 10.25
N VAL A 218 1.77 -0.57 10.97
CA VAL A 218 1.98 -0.36 12.40
C VAL A 218 2.59 1.03 12.62
N ALA A 219 2.08 1.79 13.60
CA ALA A 219 2.53 3.17 13.83
C ALA A 219 4.01 3.26 14.26
N ILE A 220 4.43 2.29 15.08
CA ILE A 220 5.81 2.12 15.56
C ILE A 220 6.38 0.89 14.84
N GLY A 221 7.51 1.04 14.15
CA GLY A 221 8.08 -0.02 13.33
C GLY A 221 7.18 -0.36 12.16
N PRO A 222 7.05 0.51 11.14
CA PRO A 222 6.27 0.19 9.95
C PRO A 222 6.80 -1.07 9.25
N GLY A 223 5.95 -1.75 8.50
CA GLY A 223 6.39 -2.86 7.64
C GLY A 223 7.29 -2.36 6.50
N ARG A 224 8.09 -3.26 5.92
CA ARG A 224 9.00 -2.95 4.81
C ARG A 224 8.30 -3.10 3.46
N ILE A 225 8.50 -2.14 2.56
CA ILE A 225 8.07 -2.25 1.16
C ILE A 225 8.81 -3.44 0.51
N PRO A 226 8.14 -4.36 -0.21
CA PRO A 226 8.77 -5.59 -0.69
C PRO A 226 9.63 -5.35 -1.95
N ASP A 227 10.71 -6.11 -2.10
CA ASP A 227 11.62 -5.99 -3.25
C ASP A 227 10.93 -6.26 -4.60
N LYS A 228 9.87 -7.08 -4.60
CA LYS A 228 9.16 -7.49 -5.82
C LYS A 228 8.48 -6.34 -6.56
N VAL A 229 8.19 -5.22 -5.88
CA VAL A 229 7.60 -4.02 -6.50
C VAL A 229 8.66 -2.98 -6.88
N LEU A 230 9.93 -3.21 -6.54
CA LEU A 230 11.08 -2.33 -6.80
C LEU A 230 12.06 -2.92 -7.83
N ARG A 231 11.57 -3.86 -8.63
CA ARG A 231 12.35 -4.58 -9.64
C ARG A 231 11.55 -4.71 -10.93
N SER A 232 12.27 -4.87 -12.03
CA SER A 232 11.71 -5.17 -13.35
C SER A 232 10.81 -6.41 -13.29
N PRO A 233 9.71 -6.48 -14.06
CA PRO A 233 9.24 -5.50 -15.05
C PRO A 233 8.44 -4.35 -14.42
N TRP A 234 8.89 -3.10 -14.62
CA TRP A 234 8.28 -1.86 -14.10
C TRP A 234 6.91 -1.57 -14.74
N SER A 235 5.84 -2.08 -14.14
CA SER A 235 4.45 -1.93 -14.62
C SER A 235 3.67 -0.86 -13.86
N ASP A 236 2.58 -0.34 -14.45
CA ASP A 236 1.71 0.64 -13.79
C ASP A 236 1.18 0.12 -12.44
N ALA A 237 0.72 -1.13 -12.42
CA ALA A 237 0.25 -1.78 -11.19
C ALA A 237 1.32 -1.83 -10.08
N GLN A 238 2.61 -1.93 -10.41
CA GLN A 238 3.67 -1.85 -9.40
C GLN A 238 3.83 -0.44 -8.85
N PHE A 239 3.79 0.59 -9.69
CA PHE A 239 3.88 1.97 -9.23
C PHE A 239 2.67 2.38 -8.40
N GLU A 240 1.47 1.94 -8.78
CA GLU A 240 0.27 2.15 -7.97
C GLU A 240 0.35 1.42 -6.63
N PHE A 241 0.94 0.22 -6.61
CA PHE A 241 1.20 -0.49 -5.36
C PHE A 241 2.23 0.26 -4.50
N LEU A 242 3.32 0.71 -5.11
CA LEU A 242 4.35 1.51 -4.42
C LEU A 242 3.74 2.77 -3.82
N GLN A 243 2.94 3.51 -4.59
CA GLN A 243 2.28 4.73 -4.15
C GLN A 243 1.32 4.46 -2.98
N LEU A 244 0.55 3.37 -3.03
CA LEU A 244 -0.34 2.98 -1.94
C LEU A 244 0.43 2.66 -0.65
N LEU A 245 1.63 2.10 -0.76
CA LEU A 245 2.46 1.73 0.39
C LEU A 245 3.35 2.88 0.91
N SER A 246 3.70 3.85 0.06
CA SER A 246 4.82 4.79 0.31
C SER A 246 4.63 5.69 1.53
N SER A 247 3.38 5.93 1.93
CA SER A 247 3.05 6.80 3.05
C SER A 247 3.19 6.12 4.42
N ASP A 248 3.03 4.80 4.47
CA ASP A 248 2.91 4.05 5.73
C ASP A 248 3.98 2.97 5.93
N PHE A 249 4.55 2.48 4.85
CA PHE A 249 5.57 1.45 4.83
C PHE A 249 6.92 2.08 4.50
N TYR A 250 7.99 1.50 5.02
CA TYR A 250 9.31 2.07 4.82
C TYR A 250 10.04 1.45 3.63
N LEU A 251 10.85 2.28 2.96
CA LEU A 251 11.70 1.87 1.85
C LEU A 251 13.12 1.53 2.31
N ASP A 252 13.75 2.48 3.02
CA ASP A 252 15.10 2.42 3.57
C ASP A 252 15.04 2.33 5.10
N GLU A 253 16.03 1.66 5.71
CA GLU A 253 16.12 1.56 7.17
C GLU A 253 16.46 2.91 7.82
N ASP A 254 17.30 3.70 7.13
CA ASP A 254 17.87 4.94 7.63
C ASP A 254 17.74 6.06 6.59
N GLU A 255 17.09 7.16 6.94
CA GLU A 255 16.96 8.34 6.07
C GLU A 255 18.32 8.93 5.68
N ALA A 256 19.30 8.93 6.60
CA ALA A 256 20.62 9.48 6.34
C ALA A 256 21.49 8.57 5.45
N ARG A 257 21.14 7.27 5.39
CA ARG A 257 21.84 6.25 4.58
C ARG A 257 20.84 5.47 3.75
N PRO A 258 20.33 6.07 2.66
CA PRO A 258 19.30 5.48 1.82
C PRO A 258 19.87 4.42 0.87
N ASP A 259 20.46 3.36 1.43
CA ASP A 259 21.24 2.37 0.68
C ASP A 259 20.42 1.66 -0.40
N ARG A 260 19.15 1.35 -0.10
CA ARG A 260 18.31 0.53 -0.99
C ARG A 260 17.77 1.36 -2.14
N SER A 261 17.24 2.55 -1.86
CA SER A 261 16.80 3.47 -2.91
C SER A 261 17.98 3.99 -3.76
N SER A 262 19.15 4.16 -3.14
CA SER A 262 20.41 4.46 -3.85
C SER A 262 20.78 3.35 -4.84
N GLU A 263 20.81 2.09 -4.41
CA GLU A 263 21.11 0.96 -5.30
C GLU A 263 20.11 0.84 -6.47
N ILE A 264 18.82 1.07 -6.22
CA ILE A 264 17.80 1.10 -7.27
C ILE A 264 18.10 2.22 -8.27
N THR A 265 18.41 3.42 -7.77
CA THR A 265 18.75 4.59 -8.60
C THR A 265 19.97 4.32 -9.47
N TYR A 266 21.03 3.79 -8.86
CA TYR A 266 22.25 3.39 -9.53
C TYR A 266 21.95 2.43 -10.69
N ARG A 267 21.17 1.37 -10.43
CA ARG A 267 20.76 0.39 -11.45
C ARG A 267 19.96 1.04 -12.58
N LEU A 268 19.02 1.92 -12.28
CA LEU A 268 18.17 2.57 -13.30
C LEU A 268 18.99 3.47 -14.22
N ILE A 269 19.92 4.26 -13.66
CA ILE A 269 20.83 5.10 -14.44
C ILE A 269 21.75 4.22 -15.29
N ARG A 270 22.35 3.18 -14.72
CA ARG A 270 23.28 2.29 -15.44
C ARG A 270 22.58 1.54 -16.59
N THR A 271 21.34 1.11 -16.38
CA THR A 271 20.55 0.38 -17.40
C THR A 271 19.72 1.31 -18.29
N ARG A 272 19.88 2.63 -18.14
CA ARG A 272 19.21 3.68 -18.92
C ARG A 272 17.68 3.56 -18.92
N LYS A 273 17.08 3.11 -17.81
CA LYS A 273 15.63 2.99 -17.63
C LYS A 273 15.02 4.30 -17.12
N ILE A 274 14.78 5.23 -18.03
CA ILE A 274 14.33 6.60 -17.71
C ILE A 274 12.93 6.65 -17.08
N GLU A 275 11.97 5.90 -17.63
CA GLU A 275 10.58 6.05 -17.20
C GLU A 275 10.37 5.62 -15.74
N PRO A 276 10.89 4.47 -15.27
CA PRO A 276 10.86 4.13 -13.85
C PRO A 276 11.59 5.14 -12.98
N PHE A 277 12.74 5.65 -13.43
CA PHE A 277 13.50 6.65 -12.70
C PHE A 277 12.67 7.91 -12.46
N ARG A 278 12.06 8.47 -13.51
CA ARG A 278 11.19 9.66 -13.41
C ARG A 278 10.02 9.43 -12.46
N ARG A 279 9.33 8.29 -12.57
CA ARG A 279 8.19 7.99 -11.70
C ARG A 279 8.59 7.87 -10.23
N LEU A 280 9.68 7.18 -9.92
CA LEU A 280 10.16 7.04 -8.54
C LEU A 280 10.53 8.39 -7.93
N LEU A 281 11.13 9.31 -8.69
CA LEU A 281 11.48 10.64 -8.20
C LEU A 281 10.30 11.47 -7.69
N ARG A 282 9.08 11.18 -8.18
CA ARG A 282 7.84 11.88 -7.81
C ARG A 282 7.13 11.27 -6.61
N ILE A 283 7.56 10.09 -6.17
CA ILE A 283 6.96 9.42 -5.01
C ILE A 283 7.78 9.76 -3.76
N SER A 284 7.08 10.17 -2.71
CA SER A 284 7.67 10.36 -1.38
C SER A 284 7.57 9.06 -0.57
N PHE A 285 8.67 8.69 0.08
CA PHE A 285 8.77 7.47 0.88
C PHE A 285 9.24 7.78 2.29
N ARG A 286 8.86 6.91 3.21
CA ARG A 286 9.30 6.93 4.60
C ARG A 286 10.52 6.03 4.80
N ALA A 287 11.46 6.44 5.65
CA ALA A 287 12.51 5.57 6.20
C ALA A 287 12.05 4.94 7.53
N ALA A 288 12.59 3.80 7.95
CA ALA A 288 12.13 3.15 9.19
C ALA A 288 12.35 4.02 10.43
N ASN A 289 13.48 4.74 10.49
CA ASN A 289 13.85 5.64 11.58
C ASN A 289 13.20 7.04 11.52
N CYS A 290 12.55 7.42 10.42
CA CYS A 290 11.91 8.72 10.26
C CYS A 290 10.40 8.57 10.08
N ARG A 291 9.60 9.50 10.63
CA ARG A 291 8.13 9.48 10.46
C ARG A 291 7.66 10.30 9.28
N VAL A 292 8.48 11.23 8.82
CA VAL A 292 8.14 12.18 7.76
C VAL A 292 8.55 11.55 6.43
N PRO A 293 7.63 11.41 5.45
CA PRO A 293 8.01 11.01 4.11
C PRO A 293 8.94 12.05 3.48
N ALA A 294 10.02 11.58 2.86
CA ALA A 294 10.94 12.39 2.10
C ALA A 294 10.82 12.04 0.60
N ARG A 295 11.19 12.98 -0.27
CA ARG A 295 11.31 12.69 -1.71
C ARG A 295 12.34 11.60 -1.94
N TRP A 296 12.20 10.85 -3.03
CA TRP A 296 13.19 9.84 -3.44
C TRP A 296 14.62 10.41 -3.39
N PRO A 297 15.56 9.77 -2.68
CA PRO A 297 16.86 10.36 -2.42
C PRO A 297 17.77 10.30 -3.66
N LEU A 298 18.50 11.40 -3.89
CA LEU A 298 19.55 11.49 -4.90
C LEU A 298 20.87 11.85 -4.24
N GLN A 299 21.80 10.89 -4.20
CA GLN A 299 23.14 11.06 -3.65
C GLN A 299 24.09 11.69 -4.67
N HIS A 300 25.19 12.30 -4.18
CA HIS A 300 26.21 12.93 -5.02
C HIS A 300 26.76 11.99 -6.11
N SER A 301 26.95 10.72 -5.77
CA SER A 301 27.40 9.66 -6.69
C SER A 301 26.48 9.47 -7.90
N HIS A 302 25.16 9.72 -7.76
CA HIS A 302 24.21 9.58 -8.86
C HIS A 302 24.40 10.63 -9.94
N TYR A 303 24.71 11.88 -9.58
CA TYR A 303 24.94 12.95 -10.56
C TYR A 303 26.16 12.65 -11.43
N SER A 304 27.26 12.20 -10.81
CA SER A 304 28.46 11.74 -11.52
C SER A 304 28.18 10.51 -12.39
N LEU A 305 27.32 9.61 -11.92
CA LEU A 305 26.93 8.41 -12.67
C LEU A 305 26.14 8.74 -13.94
N VAL A 306 25.19 9.69 -13.87
CA VAL A 306 24.41 10.14 -15.03
C VAL A 306 25.34 10.59 -16.16
N ARG A 307 26.34 11.40 -15.83
CA ARG A 307 27.36 11.86 -16.79
C ARG A 307 28.16 10.71 -17.38
N ARG A 308 28.64 9.80 -16.53
CA ARG A 308 29.49 8.68 -16.94
C ARG A 308 28.77 7.69 -17.86
N CYS A 309 27.47 7.48 -17.66
CA CYS A 309 26.67 6.53 -18.42
C CYS A 309 25.88 7.18 -19.57
N GLY A 310 25.88 8.50 -19.67
CA GLY A 310 25.08 9.25 -20.63
C GLY A 310 25.83 9.56 -21.93
N SER A 311 25.14 10.27 -22.83
CA SER A 311 25.62 10.54 -24.19
C SER A 311 25.81 12.04 -24.48
N GLY A 312 25.83 12.89 -23.44
CA GLY A 312 25.98 14.33 -23.58
C GLY A 312 24.64 15.08 -23.64
N PRO A 313 24.53 16.17 -24.42
CA PRO A 313 23.35 17.03 -24.45
C PRO A 313 22.06 16.30 -24.81
N GLY A 314 20.97 16.71 -24.15
CA GLY A 314 19.68 16.03 -24.25
C GLY A 314 19.57 14.76 -23.42
N ASP A 315 20.55 14.44 -22.55
CA ASP A 315 20.46 13.28 -21.65
C ASP A 315 19.16 13.34 -20.82
N PRO A 316 18.28 12.33 -20.94
CA PRO A 316 16.96 12.40 -20.32
C PRO A 316 17.02 12.30 -18.79
N PHE A 317 18.05 11.65 -18.21
CA PHE A 317 18.23 11.61 -16.77
C PHE A 317 18.70 12.97 -16.24
N ALA A 318 19.67 13.59 -16.91
CA ALA A 318 20.15 14.92 -16.54
C ALA A 318 19.02 15.96 -16.60
N ASN A 319 18.22 15.94 -17.68
CA ASN A 319 17.09 16.85 -17.85
C ASN A 319 16.02 16.66 -16.76
N VAL A 320 15.66 15.42 -16.42
CA VAL A 320 14.68 15.16 -15.35
C VAL A 320 15.21 15.66 -14.00
N ILE A 321 16.47 15.41 -13.67
CA ILE A 321 17.08 15.87 -12.42
C ILE A 321 17.09 17.41 -12.36
N LEU A 322 17.57 18.07 -13.41
CA LEU A 322 17.66 19.54 -13.47
C LEU A 322 16.27 20.21 -13.39
N ASN A 323 15.26 19.62 -14.01
CA ASN A 323 13.91 20.20 -14.03
C ASN A 323 13.10 19.91 -12.76
N GLU A 324 13.17 18.68 -12.23
CA GLU A 324 12.30 18.26 -11.12
C GLU A 324 12.98 18.39 -9.75
N ARG A 325 14.32 18.46 -9.69
CA ARG A 325 15.10 18.39 -8.44
C ARG A 325 16.10 19.53 -8.24
N TRP A 326 15.98 20.61 -9.01
CA TRP A 326 16.89 21.78 -8.97
C TRP A 326 17.22 22.30 -7.56
N ASP A 327 16.20 22.41 -6.71
CA ASP A 327 16.33 22.99 -5.36
C ASP A 327 16.98 22.02 -4.36
N ASP A 328 16.94 20.72 -4.63
CA ASP A 328 17.48 19.67 -3.76
C ASP A 328 18.96 19.34 -4.07
N MET A 329 19.54 19.96 -5.11
CA MET A 329 20.86 19.62 -5.63
C MET A 329 21.98 20.42 -4.95
N PRO A 330 23.11 19.77 -4.61
CA PRO A 330 24.34 20.48 -4.25
C PRO A 330 24.82 21.41 -5.39
N ALA A 331 25.36 22.58 -5.04
CA ALA A 331 25.77 23.60 -6.00
C ALA A 331 26.78 23.09 -7.03
N GLU A 332 27.76 22.27 -6.59
CA GLU A 332 28.78 21.68 -7.46
C GLU A 332 28.15 20.73 -8.50
N ALA A 333 27.30 19.80 -8.04
CA ALA A 333 26.61 18.84 -8.91
C ALA A 333 25.70 19.52 -9.94
N LYS A 334 25.09 20.64 -9.55
CA LYS A 334 24.24 21.47 -10.40
C LYS A 334 25.04 22.12 -11.53
N GLN A 335 26.15 22.79 -11.21
CA GLN A 335 27.04 23.38 -12.22
C GLN A 335 27.65 22.32 -13.15
N ASP A 336 27.99 21.16 -12.61
CA ASP A 336 28.54 20.04 -13.37
C ASP A 336 27.53 19.42 -14.34
N LEU A 337 26.26 19.28 -13.93
CA LEU A 337 25.21 18.76 -14.81
C LEU A 337 24.77 19.77 -15.87
N LEU A 338 24.72 21.08 -15.55
CA LEU A 338 24.46 22.13 -16.54
C LEU A 338 25.52 22.11 -17.66
N ARG A 339 26.80 22.15 -17.29
CA ARG A 339 27.91 22.07 -18.26
C ARG A 339 27.85 20.81 -19.13
N TYR A 340 27.49 19.69 -18.53
CA TYR A 340 27.31 18.43 -19.25
C TYR A 340 26.20 18.52 -20.31
N VAL A 341 25.04 19.09 -19.96
CA VAL A 341 23.91 19.25 -20.91
C VAL A 341 24.16 20.36 -21.94
N GLU A 342 24.96 21.37 -21.62
CA GLU A 342 25.27 22.51 -22.52
C GLU A 342 26.41 22.23 -23.52
N SER A 343 27.18 21.15 -23.33
CA SER A 343 28.40 20.84 -24.12
C SER A 343 28.18 20.46 -25.61
N SER A 344 27.12 20.94 -26.26
CA SER A 344 26.94 20.90 -27.71
C SER A 344 26.10 22.10 -28.20
N SER A 345 26.69 23.28 -28.20
CA SER A 345 26.39 24.24 -29.27
C SER A 345 27.41 24.00 -30.39
N PRO A 346 26.99 23.76 -31.64
CA PRO A 346 27.92 23.62 -32.74
C PRO A 346 28.70 24.93 -32.86
N LYS A 347 30.04 24.80 -32.92
CA LYS A 347 30.87 25.81 -33.56
C LYS A 347 30.52 25.78 -35.04
N ASP A 348 29.53 26.57 -35.45
CA ASP A 348 29.50 27.05 -36.82
C ASP A 348 30.70 27.99 -36.97
N GLY A 349 31.80 27.46 -37.52
CA GLY A 349 32.91 28.26 -38.03
C GLY A 349 32.82 28.39 -39.55
N PRO A 350 33.94 28.69 -40.20
CA PRO A 350 34.88 29.79 -39.97
C PRO A 350 34.42 31.13 -40.56
#